data_AF-X1GD36-F1
#
_entry.id   AF-X1GD36-F1
#
_cell.length_a   1.000
_cell.length_b   1.000
_cell.length_c   1.000
_cell.angle_alpha   90.00
_cell.angle_beta   90.00
_cell.angle_gamma   90.00
#
_symmetry.space_group_name_H-M   'P 1'
#
loop_
_entity.id
_entity.type
_entity.pdbx_description
1 polymer ?
#
loop_
_entity_poly.entity_id
_entity_poly.type
_entity_poly.pdbx_seq_one_letter_code
_entity_poly.pdbx_strand_id
1 'polypeptide(L)'
;GMIWRTLYDHGIRGNMQLAERDPDIDLIYGQNIPEQWEIDYAISLGRDLEPHLDLIRQLEDIIIELDGVRAFAAAGHSQFVIRKEILQNFLPDQWTGRMMGGMMDFDNAVADAGYLRLSTHERTTRNIGGLITEDIADEAKRLSLPIDEKSWENTNLRKAPIATRFLRWSPIRWFLQDLYNRLFWLLSNQSG
;
A
#
# COMPACT_ATOMS: atom_id res chain seq x y z
N GLY A 1 -23.12 4.26 3.97
CA GLY A 1 -21.95 4.99 4.49
C GLY A 1 -20.98 5.13 3.34
N MET A 2 -20.42 6.31 3.13
CA MET A 2 -19.48 6.59 2.04
C MET A 2 -18.28 5.63 2.16
N ILE A 3 -17.99 4.86 1.11
CA ILE A 3 -16.92 3.86 1.09
C ILE A 3 -15.73 4.51 0.39
N TRP A 4 -14.67 4.77 1.15
CA TRP A 4 -13.48 5.51 0.70
C TRP A 4 -12.55 4.62 -0.12
N ARG A 5 -12.02 5.12 -1.25
CA ARG A 5 -10.87 4.50 -1.93
C ARG A 5 -9.62 4.97 -1.26
N THR A 6 -9.11 4.13 -0.38
CA THR A 6 -7.76 3.65 -0.57
C THR A 6 -7.73 2.26 0.01
N LEU A 7 -6.76 1.44 -0.39
CA LEU A 7 -6.39 0.23 0.34
C LEU A 7 -6.00 0.47 1.83
N TYR A 8 -6.09 1.73 2.26
CA TYR A 8 -5.78 2.28 3.56
C TYR A 8 -6.99 3.12 4.02
N ASP A 9 -8.10 2.46 4.36
CA ASP A 9 -9.31 3.11 4.91
C ASP A 9 -9.07 3.75 6.30
N HIS A 10 -7.85 3.62 6.82
CA HIS A 10 -7.39 4.11 8.09
C HIS A 10 -6.47 5.33 7.97
N GLY A 11 -6.33 6.10 9.05
CA GLY A 11 -5.45 7.27 9.07
C GLY A 11 -5.94 8.51 8.29
N ILE A 12 -7.10 8.47 7.62
CA ILE A 12 -7.62 9.63 6.84
C ILE A 12 -8.38 10.66 7.69
N ARG A 13 -8.77 10.30 8.92
CA ARG A 13 -9.65 11.12 9.77
C ARG A 13 -9.11 12.54 10.00
N GLY A 14 -7.81 12.66 10.29
CA GLY A 14 -7.17 13.96 10.51
C GLY A 14 -7.23 14.87 9.28
N ASN A 15 -7.11 14.29 8.08
CA ASN A 15 -7.21 15.01 6.82
C ASN A 15 -8.62 15.56 6.61
N MET A 16 -9.66 14.76 6.87
CA MET A 16 -11.05 15.19 6.73
C MET A 16 -11.41 16.27 7.75
N GLN A 17 -10.94 16.14 9.00
CA GLN A 17 -11.16 17.15 10.03
C GLN A 17 -10.50 18.50 9.70
N LEU A 18 -9.36 18.49 9.02
CA LEU A 18 -8.74 19.72 8.54
C LEU A 18 -9.64 20.39 7.49
N ALA A 19 -10.08 19.64 6.48
CA ALA A 19 -10.93 20.16 5.42
C ALA A 19 -12.30 20.65 5.92
N GLU A 20 -12.83 20.07 7.00
CA GLU A 20 -14.06 20.56 7.63
C GLU A 20 -13.87 21.90 8.37
N ARG A 21 -12.66 22.18 8.87
CA ARG A 21 -12.36 23.35 9.70
C ARG A 21 -11.86 24.54 8.88
N ASP A 22 -11.23 24.28 7.76
CA ASP A 22 -10.63 25.28 6.90
C ASP A 22 -11.49 25.47 5.63
N PRO A 23 -12.23 26.59 5.52
CA PRO A 23 -13.11 26.83 4.37
C PRO A 23 -12.36 27.08 3.06
N ASP A 24 -11.04 27.31 3.11
CA ASP A 24 -10.22 27.51 1.92
C ASP A 24 -9.75 26.18 1.31
N ILE A 25 -10.06 25.05 1.94
CA ILE A 25 -9.76 23.70 1.44
C ILE A 25 -10.91 23.16 0.59
N ASP A 26 -10.59 22.80 -0.65
CA ASP A 26 -11.50 22.09 -1.53
C ASP A 26 -11.28 20.57 -1.44
N LEU A 27 -12.38 19.82 -1.33
CA LEU A 27 -12.39 18.36 -1.41
C LEU A 27 -12.93 17.91 -2.76
N ILE A 28 -12.09 17.21 -3.52
CA ILE A 28 -12.43 16.68 -4.84
C ILE A 28 -12.53 15.16 -4.75
N TYR A 29 -13.70 14.63 -5.11
CA TYR A 29 -13.99 13.19 -5.10
C TYR A 29 -14.01 12.64 -6.52
N GLY A 30 -13.63 11.38 -6.67
CA GLY A 30 -13.79 10.63 -7.92
C GLY A 30 -12.65 9.65 -8.18
N GLN A 31 -12.58 9.11 -9.39
CA GLN A 31 -11.48 8.23 -9.81
C GLN A 31 -10.34 9.06 -10.38
N ASN A 32 -9.45 9.49 -9.49
CA ASN A 32 -8.33 10.38 -9.81
C ASN A 32 -7.00 9.63 -9.92
N ILE A 33 -6.88 8.44 -9.32
CA ILE A 33 -5.73 7.55 -9.51
C ILE A 33 -5.88 6.81 -10.85
N PRO A 34 -4.92 6.94 -11.78
CA PRO A 34 -4.95 6.19 -13.04
C PRO A 34 -5.00 4.67 -12.82
N GLU A 35 -5.84 3.96 -13.59
CA GLU A 35 -5.99 2.49 -13.48
C GLU A 35 -4.64 1.77 -13.62
N GLN A 36 -3.72 2.27 -14.44
CA GLN A 36 -2.37 1.71 -14.58
C GLN A 36 -1.59 1.66 -13.26
N TRP A 37 -1.75 2.64 -12.38
CA TRP A 37 -1.04 2.64 -11.09
C TRP A 37 -1.56 1.54 -10.16
N GLU A 38 -2.85 1.20 -10.27
CA GLU A 38 -3.48 0.10 -9.54
C GLU A 38 -3.06 -1.26 -10.08
N ILE A 39 -2.95 -1.39 -11.40
CA ILE A 39 -2.39 -2.57 -12.06
C ILE A 39 -0.97 -2.83 -11.55
N ASP A 40 -0.12 -1.80 -11.60
CA ASP A 40 1.27 -1.89 -11.15
C ASP A 40 1.37 -2.29 -9.68
N TYR A 41 0.52 -1.70 -8.83
CA TYR A 41 0.46 -2.01 -7.41
C TYR A 41 0.01 -3.45 -7.16
N ALA A 42 -1.05 -3.91 -7.82
CA ALA A 42 -1.56 -5.27 -7.71
C ALA A 42 -0.50 -6.30 -8.13
N ILE A 43 0.20 -6.07 -9.25
CA ILE A 43 1.30 -6.92 -9.72
C ILE A 43 2.42 -6.97 -8.69
N SER A 44 2.85 -5.81 -8.16
CA SER A 44 3.94 -5.74 -7.16
C SER A 44 3.64 -6.54 -5.89
N LEU A 45 2.36 -6.64 -5.51
CA LEU A 45 1.89 -7.38 -4.36
C LEU A 45 1.50 -8.84 -4.67
N GLY A 46 1.56 -9.26 -5.93
CA GLY A 46 1.09 -10.58 -6.37
C GLY A 46 -0.42 -10.80 -6.19
N ARG A 47 -1.22 -9.74 -6.27
CA ARG A 47 -2.69 -9.79 -6.18
C ARG A 47 -3.31 -10.23 -7.51
N ASP A 48 -4.47 -10.88 -7.42
CA ASP A 48 -5.28 -11.19 -8.60
C ASP A 48 -5.86 -9.89 -9.18
N LEU A 49 -5.64 -9.62 -10.47
CA LEU A 49 -5.88 -8.31 -11.07
C LEU A 49 -7.38 -7.94 -11.19
N GLU A 50 -8.20 -8.79 -11.80
CA GLU A 50 -9.62 -8.50 -12.01
C GLU A 50 -10.38 -8.20 -10.70
N PRO A 51 -10.26 -9.03 -9.63
CA PRO A 51 -10.90 -8.70 -8.36
C PRO A 51 -10.39 -7.40 -7.74
N HIS A 52 -9.11 -7.07 -7.93
CA HIS A 52 -8.54 -5.81 -7.47
C HIS A 52 -9.18 -4.64 -8.23
N LEU A 53 -9.19 -4.66 -9.56
CA LEU A 53 -9.77 -3.59 -10.36
C LEU A 53 -11.28 -3.43 -10.13
N ASP A 54 -12.02 -4.52 -9.97
CA ASP A 54 -13.45 -4.49 -9.69
C ASP A 54 -13.77 -3.83 -8.34
N LEU A 55 -12.98 -4.12 -7.30
CA LEU A 55 -13.10 -3.44 -6.01
C LEU A 55 -12.83 -1.94 -6.18
N ILE A 56 -11.71 -1.63 -6.82
CA ILE A 56 -11.14 -0.29 -6.94
C ILE A 56 -12.07 0.63 -7.77
N ARG A 57 -12.77 0.11 -8.78
CA ARG A 57 -13.79 0.82 -9.56
C ARG A 57 -15.03 1.22 -8.75
N GLN A 58 -15.29 0.56 -7.61
CA GLN A 58 -16.44 0.87 -6.73
C GLN A 58 -16.11 1.92 -5.67
N LEU A 59 -14.87 2.42 -5.64
CA LEU A 59 -14.37 3.32 -4.61
C LEU A 59 -13.99 4.68 -5.24
N GLU A 60 -14.04 5.75 -4.43
CA GLU A 60 -13.62 7.11 -4.82
C GLU A 60 -12.36 7.58 -4.09
N ASP A 61 -11.43 8.17 -4.85
CA ASP A 61 -10.27 8.88 -4.32
C ASP A 61 -10.68 10.27 -3.84
N ILE A 62 -9.96 10.78 -2.84
CA ILE A 62 -10.17 12.13 -2.30
C ILE A 62 -8.90 12.93 -2.52
N ILE A 63 -9.03 14.10 -3.12
CA ILE A 63 -7.98 15.10 -3.22
C ILE A 63 -8.33 16.27 -2.30
N ILE A 64 -7.35 16.71 -1.53
CA ILE A 64 -7.34 17.99 -0.83
C ILE A 64 -6.62 18.99 -1.74
N GLU A 65 -7.28 20.10 -2.05
CA GLU A 65 -6.71 21.24 -2.75
C GLU A 65 -6.70 22.47 -1.85
N LEU A 66 -5.55 23.15 -1.78
CA LEU A 66 -5.37 24.43 -1.08
C LEU A 66 -4.38 25.28 -1.88
N ASP A 67 -4.74 26.52 -2.18
CA ASP A 67 -3.91 27.46 -2.96
C ASP A 67 -3.38 26.88 -4.30
N GLY A 68 -4.20 26.04 -4.96
CA GLY A 68 -3.84 25.35 -6.21
C GLY A 68 -2.86 24.18 -6.05
N VAL A 69 -2.50 23.81 -4.81
CA VAL A 69 -1.69 22.62 -4.50
C VAL A 69 -2.60 21.44 -4.20
N ARG A 70 -2.40 20.33 -4.90
CA ARG A 70 -3.19 19.10 -4.76
C ARG A 70 -2.40 17.98 -4.08
N ALA A 71 -3.07 17.29 -3.16
CA ALA A 71 -2.57 16.05 -2.57
C ALA A 71 -3.73 15.07 -2.35
N PHE A 72 -3.46 13.76 -2.46
CA PHE A 72 -4.45 12.78 -2.04
C PHE A 72 -4.62 12.82 -0.52
N ALA A 73 -5.86 12.73 -0.04
CA ALA A 73 -6.22 12.75 1.38
C ALA A 73 -5.95 11.39 2.07
N ALA A 74 -5.08 10.57 1.51
CA ALA A 74 -4.66 9.28 2.03
C ALA A 74 -3.22 8.99 1.59
N ALA A 75 -2.52 8.19 2.39
CA ALA A 75 -1.14 7.78 2.13
C ALA A 75 -0.85 6.37 2.65
N GLY A 76 -0.08 5.61 1.88
CA GLY A 76 0.44 4.30 2.28
C GLY A 76 1.73 4.39 3.10
N HIS A 77 2.12 3.27 3.72
CA HIS A 77 3.16 3.25 4.78
C HIS A 77 4.57 3.06 4.27
N SER A 78 4.70 2.74 2.99
CA SER A 78 5.93 2.24 2.39
C SER A 78 7.02 3.30 2.27
N GLN A 79 6.67 4.58 2.18
CA GLN A 79 7.63 5.68 2.10
C GLN A 79 6.97 7.02 2.44
N PHE A 80 7.44 7.67 3.51
CA PHE A 80 6.92 8.98 3.93
C PHE A 80 8.04 9.83 4.55
N VAL A 81 7.79 11.14 4.64
CA VAL A 81 8.66 12.09 5.32
C VAL A 81 7.94 12.60 6.56
N ILE A 82 8.60 12.53 7.71
CA ILE A 82 8.10 13.03 8.98
C ILE A 82 9.27 13.64 9.78
N ARG A 83 8.96 14.63 10.62
CA ARG A 83 9.95 15.15 11.57
C ARG A 83 10.31 14.07 12.59
N LYS A 84 11.61 13.94 12.87
CA LYS A 84 12.12 12.93 13.79
C LYS A 84 11.48 13.05 15.18
N GLU A 85 11.39 14.27 15.71
CA GLU A 85 10.79 14.52 17.03
C GLU A 85 9.32 14.13 17.11
N ILE A 86 8.61 14.14 15.97
CA ILE A 86 7.21 13.71 15.89
C ILE A 86 7.13 12.19 15.79
N LEU A 87 7.94 11.59 14.92
CA LEU A 87 8.00 10.14 14.73
C LEU A 87 8.26 9.39 16.05
N GLN A 88 9.16 9.91 16.88
CA GLN A 88 9.54 9.27 18.14
C GLN A 88 8.37 9.15 19.15
N ASN A 89 7.30 9.95 19.01
CA ASN A 89 6.13 9.85 19.90
C ASN A 89 5.22 8.65 19.57
N PHE A 90 5.40 8.03 18.41
CA PHE A 90 4.54 6.96 17.91
C PHE A 90 5.27 5.62 17.75
N LEU A 91 6.59 5.62 17.96
CA LEU A 91 7.38 4.39 17.97
C LEU A 91 7.23 3.70 19.33
N PRO A 92 7.23 2.36 19.38
CA PRO A 92 7.24 1.64 20.64
C PRO A 92 8.55 1.90 21.40
N ASP A 93 8.46 2.01 22.74
CA ASP A 93 9.62 2.20 23.63
C ASP A 93 10.67 1.09 23.47
N GLN A 94 10.22 -0.11 23.11
CA GLN A 94 11.08 -1.24 22.79
C GLN A 94 10.89 -1.67 21.34
N TRP A 95 12.00 -1.74 20.63
CA TRP A 95 12.02 -2.32 19.30
C TRP A 95 11.88 -3.83 19.37
N THR A 96 10.75 -4.36 18.94
CA THR A 96 10.45 -5.81 18.97
C THR A 96 11.20 -6.61 17.89
N GLY A 97 11.90 -5.93 16.96
CA GLY A 97 12.49 -6.56 15.78
C GLY A 97 11.47 -6.97 14.72
N ARG A 98 10.17 -6.85 14.99
CA ARG A 98 9.09 -7.19 14.07
C ARG A 98 8.61 -5.92 13.37
N MET A 99 9.10 -5.69 12.16
CA MET A 99 8.69 -4.54 11.33
C MET A 99 7.29 -4.71 10.72
N MET A 100 6.80 -5.95 10.65
CA MET A 100 5.50 -6.26 10.05
C MET A 100 4.45 -6.48 11.14
N GLY A 101 3.37 -5.69 11.10
CA GLY A 101 2.18 -5.90 11.94
C GLY A 101 1.68 -4.69 12.72
N GLY A 102 2.51 -3.67 12.96
CA GLY A 102 2.14 -2.46 13.71
C GLY A 102 1.94 -1.20 12.86
N MET A 103 1.97 -1.32 11.53
CA MET A 103 1.87 -0.15 10.64
C MET A 103 0.51 0.55 10.80
N MET A 104 -0.59 -0.20 10.77
CA MET A 104 -1.93 0.35 10.93
C MET A 104 -2.12 1.10 12.26
N ASP A 105 -1.57 0.56 13.36
CA ASP A 105 -1.63 1.20 14.68
C ASP A 105 -0.81 2.49 14.70
N PHE A 106 0.40 2.47 14.12
CA PHE A 106 1.21 3.66 13.92
C PHE A 106 0.45 4.72 13.13
N ASP A 107 -0.21 4.33 12.05
CA ASP A 107 -0.92 5.26 11.17
C ASP A 107 -2.11 5.92 11.86
N ASN A 108 -2.86 5.14 12.63
CA ASN A 108 -3.99 5.62 13.42
C ASN A 108 -3.49 6.54 14.53
N ALA A 109 -2.40 6.18 15.23
CA ALA A 109 -1.82 7.02 16.27
C ALA A 109 -1.37 8.39 15.73
N VAL A 110 -0.73 8.41 14.55
CA VAL A 110 -0.35 9.66 13.86
C VAL A 110 -1.58 10.49 13.52
N ALA A 111 -2.62 9.87 12.97
CA ALA A 111 -3.85 10.57 12.60
C ALA A 111 -4.63 11.09 13.81
N ASP A 112 -4.73 10.32 14.89
CA ASP A 112 -5.43 10.69 16.12
C ASP A 112 -4.70 11.82 16.88
N ALA A 113 -3.39 11.95 16.70
CA ALA A 113 -2.61 13.09 17.17
C ALA A 113 -2.79 14.36 16.31
N GLY A 114 -3.63 14.30 15.26
CA GLY A 114 -3.96 15.43 14.39
C GLY A 114 -2.94 15.70 13.28
N TYR A 115 -2.01 14.78 13.03
CA TYR A 115 -1.10 14.91 11.89
C TYR A 115 -1.77 14.44 10.61
N LEU A 116 -1.47 15.15 9.52
CA LEU A 116 -2.01 14.84 8.21
C LEU A 116 -1.23 13.71 7.53
N ARG A 117 -1.94 12.90 6.77
CA ARG A 117 -1.39 11.81 5.97
C ARG A 117 -1.71 12.04 4.51
N LEU A 118 -0.88 12.81 3.86
CA LEU A 118 -1.05 13.23 2.47
C LEU A 118 -0.09 12.45 1.57
N SER A 119 -0.53 12.13 0.35
CA SER A 119 0.37 11.64 -0.70
C SER A 119 0.34 12.55 -1.92
N THR A 120 1.43 12.55 -2.69
CA THR A 120 1.57 13.41 -3.86
C THR A 120 0.52 13.09 -4.90
N HIS A 121 -0.07 14.12 -5.52
CA HIS A 121 -1.03 13.91 -6.62
C HIS A 121 -0.37 13.20 -7.81
N GLU A 122 0.87 13.58 -8.12
CA GLU A 122 1.69 12.88 -9.11
C GLU A 122 2.40 11.67 -8.49
N ARG A 123 2.55 10.59 -9.27
CA ARG A 123 3.30 9.41 -8.84
C ARG A 123 4.79 9.66 -8.90
N THR A 124 5.39 9.80 -7.73
CA THR A 124 6.85 9.98 -7.55
C THR A 124 7.58 8.69 -7.21
N THR A 125 6.87 7.66 -6.77
CA THR A 125 7.42 6.36 -6.36
C THR A 125 6.55 5.21 -6.85
N ARG A 126 7.15 4.03 -6.99
CA ARG A 126 6.49 2.79 -7.40
C ARG A 126 6.97 1.64 -6.53
N ASN A 127 6.02 0.85 -6.02
CA ASN A 127 6.35 -0.42 -5.38
C ASN A 127 6.80 -1.42 -6.44
N ILE A 128 7.98 -2.01 -6.24
CA ILE A 128 8.60 -2.98 -7.16
C ILE A 128 8.47 -4.43 -6.68
N GLY A 129 7.88 -4.65 -5.50
CA GLY A 129 7.78 -5.96 -4.87
C GLY A 129 9.14 -6.55 -4.49
N GLY A 130 9.19 -7.87 -4.35
CA GLY A 130 10.41 -8.62 -4.04
C GLY A 130 11.16 -9.17 -5.26
N LEU A 131 10.64 -8.96 -6.48
CA LEU A 131 11.19 -9.49 -7.73
C LEU A 131 11.22 -8.39 -8.78
N ILE A 132 12.35 -8.25 -9.46
CA ILE A 132 12.49 -7.32 -10.59
C ILE A 132 11.88 -7.98 -11.83
N THR A 133 10.69 -7.54 -12.20
CA THR A 133 10.00 -7.95 -13.43
C THR A 133 10.58 -7.22 -14.65
N GLU A 134 10.28 -7.72 -15.85
CA GLU A 134 10.76 -7.12 -17.11
C GLU A 134 10.33 -5.65 -17.25
N ASP A 135 9.10 -5.31 -16.86
CA ASP A 135 8.60 -3.94 -16.91
C ASP A 135 9.35 -2.98 -15.97
N ILE A 136 9.72 -3.46 -14.77
CA ILE A 136 10.55 -2.69 -13.82
C ILE A 136 11.97 -2.53 -14.35
N ALA A 137 12.54 -3.57 -14.96
CA ALA A 137 13.86 -3.50 -15.57
C ALA A 137 13.89 -2.49 -16.73
N ASP A 138 12.85 -2.49 -17.57
CA ASP A 138 12.73 -1.53 -18.66
C ASP A 138 12.52 -0.10 -18.17
N GLU A 139 11.75 0.09 -17.08
CA GLU A 139 11.59 1.38 -16.43
C GLU A 139 12.91 1.91 -15.86
N ALA A 140 13.67 1.06 -15.15
CA ALA A 140 14.97 1.44 -14.62
C ALA A 140 15.99 1.78 -15.73
N LYS A 141 15.96 1.08 -16.88
CA LYS A 141 16.76 1.45 -18.07
C LYS A 141 16.37 2.82 -18.61
N ARG A 142 15.07 3.13 -18.74
CA ARG A 142 14.60 4.47 -19.17
C ARG A 142 15.07 5.57 -18.24
N LEU A 143 15.13 5.28 -16.94
CA LEU A 143 15.62 6.20 -15.91
C LEU A 143 17.15 6.26 -15.80
N SER A 144 17.89 5.56 -16.67
CA SER A 144 19.36 5.47 -16.65
C SER A 144 19.91 4.98 -15.30
N LEU A 145 19.16 4.13 -14.61
CA LEU A 145 19.60 3.49 -13.37
C LEU A 145 20.49 2.28 -13.69
N PRO A 146 21.58 2.05 -12.93
CA PRO A 146 22.41 0.88 -13.11
C PRO A 146 21.64 -0.38 -12.72
N ILE A 147 21.45 -1.32 -13.66
CA ILE A 147 20.86 -2.63 -13.40
C ILE A 147 21.94 -3.69 -13.64
N ASP A 148 22.25 -4.49 -12.63
CA ASP A 148 23.08 -5.69 -12.81
C ASP A 148 22.21 -6.76 -13.51
N GLU A 149 22.55 -7.12 -14.74
CA GLU A 149 21.83 -8.12 -15.55
C GLU A 149 21.65 -9.46 -14.81
N LYS A 150 22.52 -9.80 -13.84
CA LYS A 150 22.39 -11.01 -13.02
C LYS A 150 21.19 -11.01 -12.07
N SER A 151 20.58 -9.85 -11.82
CA SER A 151 19.36 -9.75 -11.01
C SER A 151 18.09 -10.12 -11.78
N TRP A 152 18.16 -10.23 -13.12
CA TRP A 152 17.04 -10.53 -14.02
C TRP A 152 16.91 -12.02 -14.41
N GLU A 153 17.97 -12.82 -14.26
CA GLU A 153 17.98 -14.22 -14.76
C GLU A 153 17.09 -15.20 -13.96
N ASN A 154 16.57 -14.82 -12.78
CA ASN A 154 15.69 -15.71 -12.00
C ASN A 154 14.20 -15.64 -12.39
N THR A 155 13.84 -14.86 -13.42
CA THR A 155 12.46 -14.75 -13.91
C THR A 155 12.04 -15.79 -14.95
N ASN A 156 12.88 -16.80 -15.20
CA ASN A 156 12.30 -18.10 -15.52
C ASN A 156 11.63 -18.60 -14.24
N LEU A 157 10.40 -18.12 -13.98
CA LEU A 157 9.42 -18.83 -13.19
C LEU A 157 9.47 -20.26 -13.71
N ARG A 158 10.21 -21.15 -13.01
CA ARG A 158 10.29 -22.58 -13.29
C ARG A 158 8.87 -22.97 -13.67
N LYS A 159 8.65 -23.40 -14.92
CA LYS A 159 7.33 -23.83 -15.41
C LYS A 159 6.64 -24.53 -14.26
N ALA A 160 5.60 -23.88 -13.75
CA ALA A 160 5.14 -24.16 -12.40
C ALA A 160 4.84 -25.68 -12.34
N PRO A 161 5.54 -26.45 -11.48
CA PRO A 161 5.45 -27.91 -11.52
C PRO A 161 3.99 -28.30 -11.34
N ILE A 162 3.56 -29.45 -11.86
CA ILE A 162 2.15 -29.90 -11.83
C ILE A 162 1.49 -29.72 -10.43
N ALA A 163 2.28 -29.77 -9.36
CA ALA A 163 1.93 -29.40 -7.99
C ALA A 163 1.34 -27.98 -7.79
N THR A 164 1.84 -26.93 -8.46
CA THR A 164 1.28 -25.56 -8.37
C THR A 164 -0.09 -25.45 -9.01
N ARG A 165 -0.38 -26.30 -10.00
CA ARG A 165 -1.70 -26.39 -10.63
C ARG A 165 -2.72 -27.03 -9.69
N PHE A 166 -2.28 -27.98 -8.85
CA PHE A 166 -3.04 -28.52 -7.73
C PHE A 166 -3.25 -27.50 -6.60
N LEU A 167 -2.21 -26.72 -6.26
CA LEU A 167 -2.28 -25.66 -5.24
C LEU A 167 -3.21 -24.50 -5.63
N ARG A 168 -3.45 -24.29 -6.94
CA ARG A 168 -4.41 -23.31 -7.47
C ARG A 168 -5.86 -23.79 -7.43
N TRP A 169 -6.14 -25.01 -6.99
CA TRP A 169 -7.50 -25.50 -6.81
C TRP A 169 -8.13 -24.79 -5.59
N SER A 170 -9.27 -24.12 -5.80
CA SER A 170 -9.91 -23.25 -4.80
C SER A 170 -10.06 -23.86 -3.39
N PRO A 171 -10.40 -25.17 -3.23
CA PRO A 171 -10.47 -25.79 -1.91
C PRO A 171 -9.11 -25.87 -1.19
N ILE A 172 -8.03 -26.14 -1.92
CA ILE A 172 -6.67 -26.22 -1.35
C ILE A 172 -6.18 -24.81 -1.00
N ARG A 173 -6.44 -23.82 -1.87
CA ARG A 173 -6.12 -22.41 -1.58
C ARG A 173 -6.85 -21.94 -0.31
N TRP A 174 -8.13 -22.28 -0.14
CA TRP A 174 -8.89 -21.98 1.08
C TRP A 174 -8.31 -22.64 2.32
N PHE A 175 -7.98 -23.94 2.26
CA PHE A 175 -7.38 -24.64 3.39
C PHE A 175 -6.00 -24.08 3.78
N LEU A 176 -5.16 -23.78 2.78
CA LEU A 176 -3.84 -23.17 3.03
C LEU A 176 -3.96 -21.74 3.55
N GLN A 177 -4.95 -20.98 3.10
CA GLN A 177 -5.23 -19.65 3.64
C GLN A 177 -5.71 -19.73 5.08
N ASP A 178 -6.59 -20.68 5.43
CA ASP A 178 -7.02 -20.91 6.81
C ASP A 178 -5.85 -21.36 7.70
N LEU A 179 -5.00 -22.26 7.21
CA LEU A 179 -3.79 -22.69 7.91
C LEU A 179 -2.80 -21.52 8.10
N TYR A 180 -2.60 -20.70 7.07
CA TYR A 180 -1.78 -19.49 7.16
C TYR A 180 -2.35 -18.51 8.18
N ASN A 181 -3.66 -18.23 8.14
CA ASN A 181 -4.32 -17.33 9.09
C ASN A 181 -4.23 -17.85 10.53
N ARG A 182 -4.38 -19.17 10.74
CA ARG A 182 -4.21 -19.81 12.06
C ARG A 182 -2.77 -19.74 12.55
N LEU A 183 -1.79 -19.98 11.68
CA LEU A 183 -0.37 -19.88 12.03
C LEU A 183 0.04 -18.43 12.32
N PHE A 184 -0.44 -17.48 11.52
CA PHE A 184 -0.26 -16.05 11.76
C PHE A 184 -0.81 -15.67 13.13
N TRP A 185 -2.02 -16.14 13.47
CA TRP A 185 -2.65 -15.86 14.76
C TRP A 185 -1.92 -16.52 15.94
N LEU A 186 -1.43 -17.75 15.77
CA LEU A 186 -0.60 -18.44 16.77
C LEU A 186 0.73 -17.73 17.02
N LEU A 187 1.37 -17.22 15.97
CA LEU A 187 2.63 -16.48 16.07
C LEU A 187 2.43 -15.05 16.60
N SER A 188 1.27 -14.43 16.35
CA SER A 188 0.93 -13.14 16.93
C SER A 188 0.54 -13.25 18.41
N ASN A 189 -0.13 -14.34 18.83
CA ASN A 189 -0.58 -14.54 20.22
C ASN A 189 0.49 -15.06 21.19
N GLN A 190 1.65 -15.55 20.74
CA GLN A 190 2.76 -15.94 21.63
C GLN A 190 3.65 -14.76 22.05
N SER A 191 3.16 -13.53 21.90
CA SER A 191 3.92 -12.29 22.13
C SER A 191 3.14 -11.27 22.99
N GLY A 192 2.35 -11.78 23.94
CA GLY A 192 1.91 -11.02 25.10
C GLY A 192 2.98 -11.01 26.19
#